data_AF-A0A9E4MHZ6-F1
#
_entry.id   AF-A0A9E4MHZ6-F1
#
_cell.length_a   1.000
_cell.length_b   1.000
_cell.length_c   1.000
_cell.angle_alpha   90.00
_cell.angle_beta   90.00
_cell.angle_gamma   90.00
#
_symmetry.space_group_name_H-M   'P 1'
#
loop_
_entity.id
_entity.type
_entity.pdbx_description
1 polymer ?
#
loop_
_entity_poly.entity_id
_entity_poly.type
_entity_poly.pdbx_seq_one_letter_code
_entity_poly.pdbx_strand_id
1 'polypeptide(L)'
;MADPLMHELTTLAIGALPHLARGHAAAREGRLADAESAYRQAVAADATNVRAHESLATLLLRRGDPEGAIEHFGVAVRLAPENAQAHSDLGVLLAELGRNDRALEHLGRAVELEPGLVQALLTLGNVRTRLGRLDEAEATYRLVLESEPGNGEARLGLGAVLAQNGNFEQAVVELREALRLVPEAEQAPRVHFGLAEALVRTGRLDEALPHYTRVREIDPAQSLAWLREATVLMGLGRFADAKTVLEARLRVDSTDAPAAHSLARLLAGAPEASLREGPRAMAIAGALLEADNSAPSAETAAMALAEIGRFEEAISIQRTLVEEARRQGRTGDERRLARNLERYERKEACCARTADAFPPY
;
A
#
# COMPACT_ATOMS: atom_id res chain seq x y z
N MET A 1 -7.28 11.84 -68.51
CA MET A 1 -8.19 11.62 -67.36
C MET A 1 -7.51 10.64 -66.45
N ALA A 2 -7.22 11.04 -65.20
CA ALA A 2 -6.67 10.11 -64.21
C ALA A 2 -7.70 9.02 -63.90
N ASP A 3 -7.25 7.77 -63.83
CA ASP A 3 -8.09 6.61 -63.52
C ASP A 3 -8.68 6.77 -62.10
N PRO A 4 -10.02 6.82 -61.94
CA PRO A 4 -10.68 6.97 -60.64
C PRO A 4 -10.24 5.91 -59.63
N LEU A 5 -9.94 4.69 -60.10
CA LEU A 5 -9.45 3.59 -59.24
C LEU A 5 -8.03 3.87 -58.74
N MET A 6 -7.16 4.44 -59.58
CA MET A 6 -5.82 4.84 -59.14
C MET A 6 -5.88 6.01 -58.16
N HIS A 7 -6.80 6.97 -58.33
CA HIS A 7 -6.97 8.06 -57.36
C HIS A 7 -7.48 7.54 -56.02
N GLU A 8 -8.49 6.67 -55.99
CA GLU A 8 -8.97 6.02 -54.75
C GLU A 8 -7.88 5.18 -54.07
N LEU A 9 -7.11 4.40 -54.82
CA LEU A 9 -5.98 3.62 -54.27
C LEU A 9 -4.86 4.51 -53.74
N THR A 10 -4.59 5.65 -54.37
CA THR A 10 -3.56 6.61 -53.90
C THR A 10 -4.04 7.34 -52.64
N THR A 11 -5.31 7.71 -52.58
CA THR A 11 -5.94 8.32 -51.38
C THR A 11 -6.03 7.33 -50.22
N LEU A 12 -6.30 6.04 -50.50
CA LEU A 12 -6.22 4.97 -49.50
C LEU A 12 -4.78 4.74 -49.01
N ALA A 13 -3.78 4.84 -49.89
CA ALA A 13 -2.38 4.60 -49.55
C ALA A 13 -1.70 5.74 -48.78
N ILE A 14 -2.20 6.98 -48.90
CA ILE A 14 -1.67 8.17 -48.21
C ILE A 14 -2.44 8.47 -46.91
N GLY A 15 -3.60 7.83 -46.68
CA GLY A 15 -4.40 8.03 -45.49
C GLY A 15 -3.78 7.47 -44.20
N ALA A 16 -4.34 7.83 -43.05
CA ALA A 16 -3.86 7.34 -41.74
C ALA A 16 -4.09 5.83 -41.52
N LEU A 17 -5.07 5.22 -42.21
CA LEU A 17 -5.48 3.82 -41.99
C LEU A 17 -4.39 2.77 -42.28
N PRO A 18 -3.68 2.78 -43.43
CA PRO A 18 -2.57 1.85 -43.66
C PRO A 18 -1.44 2.00 -42.62
N HIS A 19 -1.14 3.24 -42.22
CA HIS A 19 -0.11 3.52 -41.23
C HIS A 19 -0.52 2.99 -39.84
N LEU A 20 -1.79 3.16 -39.44
CA LEU A 20 -2.37 2.54 -38.24
C LEU A 20 -2.28 1.02 -38.26
N ALA A 21 -2.70 0.39 -39.36
CA ALA A 21 -2.67 -1.07 -39.50
C ALA A 21 -1.25 -1.62 -39.38
N ARG A 22 -0.27 -0.96 -40.02
CA ARG A 22 1.15 -1.30 -39.90
C ARG A 22 1.66 -1.11 -38.48
N GLY A 23 1.26 -0.03 -37.80
CA GLY A 23 1.61 0.23 -36.41
C GLY A 23 1.09 -0.85 -35.47
N HIS A 24 -0.18 -1.25 -35.60
CA HIS A 24 -0.77 -2.33 -34.82
C HIS A 24 -0.11 -3.69 -35.09
N ALA A 25 0.28 -3.98 -36.33
CA ALA A 25 1.02 -5.20 -36.66
C ALA A 25 2.40 -5.21 -35.98
N ALA A 26 3.19 -4.15 -36.14
CA ALA A 26 4.50 -4.03 -35.50
C ALA A 26 4.41 -4.07 -33.96
N ALA A 27 3.37 -3.45 -33.38
CA ALA A 27 3.15 -3.44 -31.93
C ALA A 27 2.83 -4.84 -31.35
N ARG A 28 2.11 -5.68 -32.12
CA ARG A 28 1.83 -7.09 -31.76
C ARG A 28 3.07 -7.95 -31.85
N GLU A 29 3.99 -7.65 -32.77
CA GLU A 29 5.28 -8.34 -32.93
C GLU A 29 6.35 -7.83 -31.95
N GLY A 30 6.04 -6.85 -31.10
CA GLY A 30 6.99 -6.25 -30.17
C GLY A 30 8.02 -5.31 -30.81
N ARG A 31 7.89 -4.99 -32.11
CA ARG A 31 8.75 -4.03 -32.83
C ARG A 31 8.31 -2.59 -32.52
N LEU A 32 8.59 -2.15 -31.30
CA LEU A 32 8.08 -0.87 -30.78
C LEU A 32 8.53 0.35 -31.60
N ALA A 33 9.77 0.38 -32.08
CA ALA A 33 10.27 1.49 -32.90
C ALA A 33 9.55 1.60 -34.26
N ASP A 34 9.26 0.46 -34.90
CA ASP A 34 8.54 0.42 -36.17
C ASP A 34 7.07 0.80 -35.98
N ALA A 35 6.47 0.37 -34.88
CA ALA A 35 5.12 0.76 -34.49
C ALA A 35 5.01 2.28 -34.28
N GLU A 36 6.01 2.87 -33.61
CA GLU A 36 6.05 4.30 -33.31
C GLU A 36 6.19 5.13 -34.59
N SER A 37 7.10 4.73 -35.46
CA SER A 37 7.26 5.32 -36.79
C SER A 37 5.96 5.26 -37.60
N ALA A 38 5.28 4.12 -37.58
CA ALA A 38 4.00 3.95 -38.27
C ALA A 38 2.88 4.81 -37.68
N TYR A 39 2.72 4.86 -36.36
CA TYR A 39 1.71 5.71 -35.74
C TYR A 39 1.99 7.20 -35.93
N ARG A 40 3.25 7.65 -35.89
CA ARG A 40 3.61 9.04 -36.22
C ARG A 40 3.28 9.38 -37.68
N GLN A 41 3.51 8.45 -38.61
CA GLN A 41 3.08 8.63 -40.00
C GLN A 41 1.56 8.70 -40.13
N ALA A 42 0.81 7.93 -39.33
CA ALA A 42 -0.65 8.03 -39.29
C ALA A 42 -1.11 9.41 -38.81
N VAL A 43 -0.51 9.94 -37.74
CA VAL A 43 -0.78 11.30 -37.24
C VAL A 43 -0.37 12.37 -38.25
N ALA A 44 0.75 12.19 -38.95
CA ALA A 44 1.19 13.14 -39.98
C ALA A 44 0.28 13.13 -41.22
N ALA A 45 -0.28 11.98 -41.57
CA ALA A 45 -1.24 11.82 -42.66
C ALA A 45 -2.61 12.43 -42.32
N ASP A 46 -3.03 12.33 -41.05
CA ASP A 46 -4.26 12.94 -40.54
C ASP A 46 -4.11 13.29 -39.05
N ALA A 47 -3.83 14.56 -38.78
CA ALA A 47 -3.66 15.10 -37.43
C ALA A 47 -4.97 15.17 -36.63
N THR A 48 -6.12 14.89 -37.26
CA THR A 48 -7.42 14.84 -36.60
C THR A 48 -7.85 13.40 -36.28
N ASN A 49 -7.02 12.41 -36.59
CA ASN A 49 -7.31 11.02 -36.35
C ASN A 49 -7.13 10.65 -34.87
N VAL A 50 -8.23 10.63 -34.13
CA VAL A 50 -8.27 10.28 -32.69
C VAL A 50 -7.57 8.94 -32.40
N ARG A 51 -7.87 7.90 -33.20
CA ARG A 51 -7.29 6.56 -33.02
C ARG A 51 -5.77 6.53 -33.22
N ALA A 52 -5.23 7.34 -34.13
CA ALA A 52 -3.80 7.46 -34.33
C ALA A 52 -3.11 8.08 -33.11
N HIS A 53 -3.72 9.10 -32.51
CA HIS A 53 -3.24 9.70 -31.27
C HIS A 53 -3.31 8.72 -30.08
N GLU A 54 -4.43 8.02 -29.88
CA GLU A 54 -4.60 7.02 -28.81
C GLU A 54 -3.58 5.86 -28.95
N SER A 55 -3.38 5.37 -30.18
CA SER A 55 -2.44 4.27 -30.46
C SER A 55 -0.99 4.69 -30.23
N LEU A 56 -0.63 5.92 -30.60
CA LEU A 56 0.70 6.47 -30.35
C LEU A 56 0.92 6.69 -28.84
N ALA A 57 -0.06 7.25 -28.13
CA ALA A 57 0.01 7.47 -26.69
C ALA A 57 0.24 6.16 -25.93
N THR A 58 -0.56 5.14 -26.23
CA THR A 58 -0.44 3.79 -25.64
C THR A 58 0.95 3.19 -25.89
N LEU A 59 1.50 3.39 -27.08
CA LEU A 59 2.85 2.90 -27.40
C LEU A 59 3.94 3.66 -26.64
N LEU A 60 3.81 4.97 -26.48
CA LEU A 60 4.76 5.78 -25.71
C LEU A 60 4.81 5.35 -24.25
N LEU A 61 3.67 4.97 -23.65
CA LEU A 61 3.64 4.35 -22.32
C LEU A 61 4.46 3.06 -22.26
N ARG A 62 4.29 2.17 -23.24
CA ARG A 62 5.08 0.92 -23.34
C ARG A 62 6.59 1.18 -23.51
N ARG A 63 6.95 2.38 -23.97
CA ARG A 63 8.33 2.83 -24.15
C ARG A 63 8.89 3.63 -22.96
N GLY A 64 8.08 3.88 -21.93
CA GLY A 64 8.49 4.67 -20.78
C GLY A 64 8.47 6.19 -21.00
N ASP A 65 7.67 6.68 -21.96
CA ASP A 65 7.44 8.11 -22.19
C ASP A 65 5.99 8.52 -21.80
N PRO A 66 5.71 8.69 -20.49
CA PRO A 66 4.38 9.07 -20.02
C PRO A 66 3.98 10.50 -20.40
N GLU A 67 4.92 11.44 -20.53
CA GLU A 67 4.58 12.82 -20.89
C GLU A 67 4.15 12.94 -22.35
N GLY A 68 4.86 12.27 -23.27
CA GLY A 68 4.45 12.19 -24.67
C GLY A 68 3.09 11.49 -24.84
N ALA A 69 2.80 10.49 -24.00
CA ALA A 69 1.48 9.85 -23.96
C ALA A 69 0.37 10.81 -23.50
N ILE A 70 0.61 11.62 -22.46
CA ILE A 70 -0.33 12.65 -22.00
C ILE A 70 -0.62 13.68 -23.09
N GLU A 71 0.40 14.09 -23.86
CA GLU A 71 0.22 15.04 -24.96
C GLU A 71 -0.76 14.48 -26.00
N HIS A 72 -0.53 13.26 -26.46
CA HIS A 72 -1.35 12.63 -27.50
C HIS A 72 -2.75 12.23 -27.01
N PHE A 73 -2.89 11.72 -25.78
CA PHE A 73 -4.23 11.53 -25.20
C PHE A 73 -4.96 12.87 -25.02
N GLY A 74 -4.24 13.93 -24.64
CA GLY A 74 -4.80 15.29 -24.58
C GLY A 74 -5.28 15.80 -25.94
N VAL A 75 -4.57 15.49 -27.03
CA VAL A 75 -5.05 15.77 -28.40
C VAL A 75 -6.31 14.97 -28.71
N ALA A 76 -6.34 13.66 -28.40
CA ALA A 76 -7.50 12.81 -28.62
C ALA A 76 -8.76 13.35 -27.92
N VAL A 77 -8.64 13.79 -26.65
CA VAL A 77 -9.72 14.44 -25.91
C VAL A 77 -10.18 15.75 -26.57
N ARG A 78 -9.26 16.59 -27.06
CA ARG A 78 -9.64 17.84 -27.76
C ARG A 78 -10.35 17.60 -29.08
N LEU A 79 -9.97 16.54 -29.80
CA LEU A 79 -10.58 16.16 -31.08
C LEU A 79 -11.96 15.50 -30.89
N ALA A 80 -12.17 14.81 -29.77
CA ALA A 80 -13.41 14.12 -29.44
C ALA A 80 -13.82 14.39 -27.97
N PRO A 81 -14.30 15.61 -27.64
CA PRO A 81 -14.61 16.01 -26.25
C PRO A 81 -15.79 15.26 -25.63
N GLU A 82 -16.61 14.59 -26.43
CA GLU A 82 -17.74 13.76 -25.96
C GLU A 82 -17.40 12.25 -25.97
N ASN A 83 -16.14 11.87 -26.17
CA ASN A 83 -15.70 10.48 -26.11
C ASN A 83 -15.29 10.12 -24.68
N ALA A 84 -16.14 9.35 -23.98
CA ALA A 84 -15.90 8.88 -22.63
C ALA A 84 -14.59 8.10 -22.48
N GLN A 85 -14.26 7.24 -23.44
CA GLN A 85 -13.05 6.42 -23.41
C GLN A 85 -11.78 7.28 -23.48
N ALA A 86 -11.74 8.30 -24.34
CA ALA A 86 -10.59 9.20 -24.45
C ALA A 86 -10.34 9.97 -23.14
N HIS A 87 -11.43 10.40 -22.48
CA HIS A 87 -11.37 10.99 -21.14
C HIS A 87 -10.87 9.98 -20.10
N SER A 88 -11.37 8.74 -20.14
CA SER A 88 -10.95 7.67 -19.24
C SER A 88 -9.46 7.35 -19.39
N ASP A 89 -8.95 7.16 -20.61
CA ASP A 89 -7.54 6.80 -20.85
C ASP A 89 -6.59 7.89 -20.34
N LEU A 90 -6.90 9.16 -20.60
CA LEU A 90 -6.13 10.28 -20.08
C LEU A 90 -6.23 10.35 -18.54
N GLY A 91 -7.43 10.19 -17.99
CA GLY A 91 -7.69 10.21 -16.55
C GLY A 91 -6.94 9.11 -15.79
N VAL A 92 -6.92 7.88 -16.33
CA VAL A 92 -6.19 6.73 -15.79
C VAL A 92 -4.69 7.01 -15.77
N LEU A 93 -4.13 7.45 -16.89
CA LEU A 93 -2.70 7.77 -16.96
C LEU A 93 -2.32 8.88 -15.95
N LEU A 94 -3.13 9.93 -15.84
CA LEU A 94 -2.90 10.98 -14.86
C LEU A 94 -2.97 10.45 -13.42
N ALA A 95 -3.89 9.53 -13.13
CA ALA A 95 -4.02 8.89 -11.83
C ALA A 95 -2.81 8.03 -11.46
N GLU A 96 -2.26 7.29 -12.42
CA GLU A 96 -1.04 6.48 -12.27
C GLU A 96 0.19 7.35 -11.98
N LEU A 97 0.27 8.52 -12.62
CA LEU A 97 1.33 9.51 -12.41
C LEU A 97 1.14 10.38 -11.16
N GLY A 98 0.09 10.13 -10.36
CA GLY A 98 -0.22 10.89 -9.15
C GLY A 98 -0.74 12.31 -9.39
N ARG A 99 -1.10 12.65 -10.63
CA ARG A 99 -1.72 13.94 -11.01
C ARG A 99 -3.22 13.92 -10.70
N ASN A 100 -3.53 13.72 -9.42
CA ASN A 100 -4.87 13.36 -8.94
C ASN A 100 -5.95 14.39 -9.29
N ASP A 101 -5.68 15.69 -9.21
CA ASP A 101 -6.70 16.71 -9.51
C ASP A 101 -7.13 16.69 -10.98
N ARG A 102 -6.17 16.57 -11.91
CA ARG A 102 -6.46 16.44 -13.34
C ARG A 102 -7.08 15.08 -13.68
N ALA A 103 -6.70 14.03 -12.96
CA ALA A 103 -7.33 12.73 -13.09
C ALA A 103 -8.82 12.80 -12.70
N LEU A 104 -9.17 13.46 -11.60
CA LEU A 104 -10.57 13.66 -11.19
C LEU A 104 -11.39 14.36 -12.27
N GLU A 105 -10.84 15.40 -12.89
CA GLU A 105 -11.52 16.13 -13.96
C GLU A 105 -11.86 15.21 -15.15
N HIS A 106 -10.87 14.51 -15.69
CA HIS A 106 -11.08 13.66 -16.87
C HIS A 106 -11.89 12.41 -16.54
N LEU A 107 -11.65 11.75 -15.40
CA LEU A 107 -12.43 10.58 -14.97
C LEU A 107 -13.88 10.96 -14.65
N GLY A 108 -14.10 12.11 -14.01
CA GLY A 108 -15.44 12.64 -13.77
C GLY A 108 -16.19 12.87 -15.08
N ARG A 109 -15.54 13.52 -16.06
CA ARG A 109 -16.12 13.71 -17.39
C ARG A 109 -16.40 12.40 -18.12
N ALA A 110 -15.52 11.41 -18.00
CA ALA A 110 -15.74 10.08 -18.58
C ALA A 110 -17.01 9.42 -18.00
N VAL A 111 -17.19 9.47 -16.68
CA VAL A 111 -18.36 8.91 -15.98
C VAL A 111 -19.64 9.70 -16.26
N GLU A 112 -19.56 11.03 -16.45
CA GLU A 112 -20.70 11.84 -16.89
C GLU A 112 -21.18 11.45 -18.29
N LEU A 113 -20.25 11.20 -19.21
CA LEU A 113 -20.52 10.80 -20.59
C LEU A 113 -21.03 9.35 -20.68
N GLU A 114 -20.41 8.46 -19.90
CA GLU A 114 -20.75 7.04 -19.86
C GLU A 114 -20.72 6.53 -18.41
N PRO A 115 -21.88 6.55 -17.70
CA PRO A 115 -21.95 6.17 -16.28
C PRO A 115 -21.55 4.74 -15.96
N GLY A 116 -21.57 3.84 -16.95
CA GLY A 116 -21.23 2.42 -16.80
C GLY A 116 -19.77 2.08 -17.06
N LEU A 117 -18.90 3.07 -17.30
CA LEU A 117 -17.50 2.82 -17.65
C LEU A 117 -16.70 2.37 -16.42
N VAL A 118 -16.68 1.07 -16.17
CA VAL A 118 -16.13 0.44 -14.96
C VAL A 118 -14.68 0.84 -14.68
N GLN A 119 -13.81 0.86 -15.69
CA GLN A 119 -12.41 1.25 -15.52
C GLN A 119 -12.27 2.69 -15.01
N ALA A 120 -13.09 3.62 -15.53
CA ALA A 120 -13.10 5.00 -15.10
C ALA A 120 -13.63 5.13 -13.66
N LEU A 121 -14.70 4.41 -13.32
CA LEU A 121 -15.26 4.37 -11.97
C LEU A 121 -14.26 3.80 -10.94
N LEU A 122 -13.63 2.65 -11.20
CA LEU A 122 -12.64 2.05 -10.32
C LEU A 122 -11.48 3.02 -10.06
N THR A 123 -10.95 3.61 -11.14
CA THR A 123 -9.86 4.58 -11.04
C THR A 123 -10.30 5.85 -10.30
N LEU A 124 -11.51 6.35 -10.55
CA LEU A 124 -12.07 7.50 -9.86
C LEU A 124 -12.23 7.23 -8.35
N GLY A 125 -12.72 6.04 -7.97
CA GLY A 125 -12.77 5.59 -6.58
C GLY A 125 -11.38 5.54 -5.94
N ASN A 126 -10.38 5.01 -6.65
CA ASN A 126 -8.99 4.93 -6.19
C ASN A 126 -8.39 6.34 -5.98
N VAL A 127 -8.63 7.28 -6.89
CA VAL A 127 -8.18 8.67 -6.77
C VAL A 127 -8.87 9.37 -5.59
N ARG A 128 -10.20 9.23 -5.46
CA ARG A 128 -10.97 9.80 -4.34
C ARG A 128 -10.49 9.29 -2.99
N THR A 129 -10.19 7.99 -2.90
CA THR A 129 -9.62 7.36 -1.71
C THR A 129 -8.28 7.98 -1.34
N ARG A 130 -7.35 8.11 -2.30
CA ARG A 130 -6.03 8.74 -2.06
C ARG A 130 -6.13 10.19 -1.60
N LEU A 131 -7.16 10.91 -2.02
CA LEU A 131 -7.43 12.29 -1.62
C LEU A 131 -8.22 12.42 -0.30
N GLY A 132 -8.54 11.30 0.36
CA GLY A 132 -9.35 11.31 1.59
C GLY A 132 -10.82 11.65 1.39
N ARG A 133 -11.31 11.65 0.14
CA ARG A 133 -12.73 11.88 -0.20
C ARG A 133 -13.50 10.56 -0.06
N LEU A 134 -13.54 10.04 1.16
CA LEU A 134 -13.96 8.67 1.45
C LEU A 134 -15.44 8.43 1.11
N ASP A 135 -16.34 9.35 1.44
CA ASP A 135 -17.77 9.22 1.11
C ASP A 135 -18.01 9.17 -0.42
N GLU A 136 -17.30 10.00 -1.17
CA GLU A 136 -17.39 9.98 -2.63
C GLU A 136 -16.79 8.70 -3.22
N ALA A 137 -15.69 8.19 -2.67
CA ALA A 137 -15.08 6.94 -3.10
C ALA A 137 -16.01 5.74 -2.84
N GLU A 138 -16.62 5.70 -1.65
CA GLU A 138 -17.59 4.70 -1.25
C GLU A 138 -18.76 4.64 -2.24
N ALA A 139 -19.33 5.80 -2.58
CA ALA A 139 -20.38 5.91 -3.58
C ALA A 139 -19.91 5.42 -4.96
N THR A 140 -18.70 5.79 -5.40
CA THR A 140 -18.17 5.34 -6.70
C THR A 140 -18.02 3.82 -6.77
N TYR A 141 -17.46 3.18 -5.75
CA TYR A 141 -17.30 1.72 -5.77
C TYR A 141 -18.64 1.00 -5.74
N ARG A 142 -19.64 1.54 -5.02
CA ARG A 142 -20.99 0.99 -5.05
C ARG A 142 -21.63 1.05 -6.43
N LEU A 143 -21.41 2.12 -7.20
CA LEU A 143 -21.89 2.20 -8.58
C LEU A 143 -21.33 1.06 -9.46
N VAL A 144 -20.06 0.69 -9.27
CA VAL A 144 -19.48 -0.47 -9.97
C VAL A 144 -20.17 -1.77 -9.53
N LEU A 145 -20.45 -1.92 -8.24
CA LEU A 145 -21.07 -3.13 -7.69
C LEU A 145 -22.57 -3.25 -8.03
N GLU A 146 -23.24 -2.16 -8.39
CA GLU A 146 -24.63 -2.19 -8.90
C GLU A 146 -24.70 -2.88 -10.26
N SER A 147 -23.74 -2.66 -11.16
CA SER A 147 -23.68 -3.30 -12.48
C SER A 147 -22.92 -4.62 -12.47
N GLU A 148 -21.84 -4.72 -11.67
CA GLU A 148 -20.98 -5.89 -11.56
C GLU A 148 -20.82 -6.33 -10.09
N PRO A 149 -21.81 -7.04 -9.51
CA PRO A 149 -21.76 -7.46 -8.10
C PRO A 149 -20.56 -8.33 -7.72
N GLY A 150 -19.97 -9.00 -8.72
CA GLY A 150 -18.79 -9.86 -8.62
C GLY A 150 -17.46 -9.17 -8.92
N ASN A 151 -17.42 -7.84 -9.04
CA ASN A 151 -16.19 -7.10 -9.27
C ASN A 151 -15.33 -7.07 -8.00
N GLY A 152 -14.31 -7.92 -7.95
CA GLY A 152 -13.43 -8.07 -6.78
C GLY A 152 -12.61 -6.81 -6.47
N GLU A 153 -12.23 -6.03 -7.47
CA GLU A 153 -11.48 -4.78 -7.28
C GLU A 153 -12.36 -3.71 -6.61
N ALA A 154 -13.61 -3.56 -7.05
CA ALA A 154 -14.57 -2.67 -6.40
C ALA A 154 -14.86 -3.09 -4.95
N ARG A 155 -15.00 -4.39 -4.67
CA ARG A 155 -15.16 -4.91 -3.29
C ARG A 155 -13.94 -4.59 -2.42
N LEU A 156 -12.73 -4.78 -2.94
CA LEU A 156 -11.49 -4.42 -2.23
C LEU A 156 -11.44 -2.91 -1.94
N GLY A 157 -11.69 -2.08 -2.95
CA GLY A 157 -11.73 -0.63 -2.82
C GLY A 157 -12.76 -0.17 -1.80
N LEU A 158 -13.98 -0.70 -1.86
CA LEU A 158 -15.04 -0.42 -0.90
C LEU A 158 -14.65 -0.85 0.52
N GLY A 159 -14.12 -2.06 0.69
CA GLY A 159 -13.63 -2.54 1.98
C GLY A 159 -12.53 -1.66 2.59
N ALA A 160 -11.59 -1.20 1.76
CA ALA A 160 -10.52 -0.30 2.20
C ALA A 160 -11.05 1.10 2.60
N VAL A 161 -12.03 1.63 1.87
CA VAL A 161 -12.69 2.91 2.21
C VAL A 161 -13.48 2.78 3.50
N LEU A 162 -14.27 1.72 3.66
CA LEU A 162 -15.04 1.47 4.88
C LEU A 162 -14.13 1.35 6.11
N ALA A 163 -12.99 0.68 5.98
CA ALA A 163 -12.01 0.58 7.06
C ALA A 163 -11.42 1.96 7.43
N GLN A 164 -11.11 2.80 6.44
CA GLN A 164 -10.63 4.18 6.70
C GLN A 164 -11.71 5.06 7.34
N ASN A 165 -12.97 4.88 6.97
CA ASN A 165 -14.13 5.53 7.59
C ASN A 165 -14.49 4.98 8.99
N GLY A 166 -13.79 3.94 9.48
CA GLY A 166 -14.06 3.33 10.78
C GLY A 166 -15.20 2.30 10.80
N ASN A 167 -15.77 1.98 9.64
CA ASN A 167 -16.85 1.00 9.46
C ASN A 167 -16.27 -0.42 9.32
N PHE A 168 -15.55 -0.88 10.34
CA PHE A 168 -14.73 -2.11 10.27
C PHE A 168 -15.54 -3.39 10.02
N GLU A 169 -16.75 -3.49 10.55
CA GLU A 169 -17.62 -4.65 10.41
C GLU A 169 -18.04 -4.84 8.96
N GLN A 170 -18.44 -3.73 8.30
CA GLN A 170 -18.78 -3.74 6.88
C GLN A 170 -17.52 -3.96 6.02
N ALA A 171 -16.39 -3.35 6.40
CA ALA A 171 -15.11 -3.60 5.73
C ALA A 171 -14.77 -5.09 5.71
N VAL A 172 -14.96 -5.81 6.83
CA VAL A 172 -14.73 -7.26 6.87
C VAL A 172 -15.65 -8.03 5.92
N VAL A 173 -16.91 -7.64 5.77
CA VAL A 173 -17.82 -8.26 4.81
C VAL A 173 -17.30 -8.09 3.38
N GLU A 174 -17.01 -6.84 3.00
CA GLU A 174 -16.56 -6.51 1.65
C GLU A 174 -15.20 -7.15 1.30
N LEU A 175 -14.26 -7.15 2.24
CA LEU A 175 -12.94 -7.75 2.05
C LEU A 175 -12.97 -9.28 2.00
N ARG A 176 -13.92 -9.93 2.68
CA ARG A 176 -14.15 -11.37 2.55
C ARG A 176 -14.68 -11.72 1.16
N GLU A 177 -15.63 -10.95 0.65
CA GLU A 177 -16.14 -11.16 -0.71
C GLU A 177 -15.07 -10.86 -1.75
N ALA A 178 -14.29 -9.78 -1.59
CA ALA A 178 -13.14 -9.50 -2.43
C ALA A 178 -12.17 -10.70 -2.47
N LEU A 179 -11.86 -11.30 -1.31
CA LEU A 179 -10.96 -12.45 -1.24
C LEU A 179 -11.49 -13.69 -1.98
N ARG A 180 -12.81 -13.88 -2.08
CA ARG A 180 -13.40 -14.98 -2.86
C ARG A 180 -13.33 -14.74 -4.36
N LEU A 181 -13.33 -13.48 -4.78
CA LEU A 181 -13.50 -13.06 -6.18
C LEU A 181 -12.18 -12.72 -6.86
N VAL A 182 -11.20 -12.19 -6.13
CA VAL A 182 -9.93 -11.76 -6.70
C VAL A 182 -8.98 -12.95 -6.84
N PRO A 183 -8.42 -13.20 -8.04
CA PRO A 183 -7.38 -14.22 -8.23
C PRO A 183 -6.19 -14.01 -7.30
N GLU A 184 -5.71 -15.11 -6.72
CA GLU A 184 -4.62 -15.10 -5.72
C GLU A 184 -3.35 -14.38 -6.20
N ALA A 185 -3.06 -14.47 -7.51
CA ALA A 185 -1.89 -13.86 -8.12
C ALA A 185 -1.94 -12.33 -8.22
N GLU A 186 -3.13 -11.72 -8.20
CA GLU A 186 -3.28 -10.29 -8.53
C GLU A 186 -3.46 -9.38 -7.31
N GLN A 187 -4.05 -9.84 -6.19
CA GLN A 187 -4.24 -8.97 -5.00
C GLN A 187 -4.22 -9.67 -3.62
N ALA A 188 -3.77 -10.92 -3.51
CA ALA A 188 -3.85 -11.66 -2.23
C ALA A 188 -3.20 -10.93 -1.03
N PRO A 189 -2.00 -10.29 -1.11
CA PRO A 189 -1.41 -9.62 0.05
C PRO A 189 -2.22 -8.43 0.56
N ARG A 190 -2.73 -7.58 -0.35
CA ARG A 190 -3.48 -6.37 0.03
C ARG A 190 -4.81 -6.71 0.66
N VAL A 191 -5.53 -7.67 0.08
CA VAL A 191 -6.83 -8.13 0.62
C VAL A 191 -6.64 -8.79 1.98
N HIS A 192 -5.65 -9.68 2.12
CA HIS A 192 -5.36 -10.32 3.40
C HIS A 192 -4.94 -9.31 4.46
N PHE A 193 -4.05 -8.37 4.14
CA PHE A 193 -3.63 -7.34 5.09
C PHE A 193 -4.80 -6.47 5.52
N GLY A 194 -5.59 -5.94 4.58
CA GLY A 194 -6.76 -5.13 4.90
C GLY A 194 -7.79 -5.88 5.75
N LEU A 195 -8.04 -7.16 5.44
CA LEU A 195 -8.96 -7.99 6.19
C LEU A 195 -8.44 -8.26 7.61
N ALA A 196 -7.15 -8.54 7.76
CA ALA A 196 -6.51 -8.74 9.06
C ALA A 196 -6.65 -7.48 9.94
N GLU A 197 -6.33 -6.30 9.40
CA GLU A 197 -6.44 -5.03 10.13
C GLU A 197 -7.90 -4.76 10.54
N ALA A 198 -8.86 -4.97 9.64
CA ALA A 198 -10.28 -4.80 9.96
C ALA A 198 -10.74 -5.80 11.04
N LEU A 199 -10.31 -7.07 10.98
CA LEU A 199 -10.58 -8.08 12.00
C LEU A 199 -10.01 -7.67 13.36
N VAL A 200 -8.77 -7.18 13.41
CA VAL A 200 -8.15 -6.65 14.63
C VAL A 200 -8.97 -5.51 15.24
N ARG A 201 -9.43 -4.56 14.41
CA ARG A 201 -10.25 -3.42 14.86
C ARG A 201 -11.62 -3.84 15.40
N THR A 202 -12.14 -4.98 14.94
CA THR A 202 -13.38 -5.60 15.46
C THR A 202 -13.14 -6.60 16.59
N GLY A 203 -11.91 -6.73 17.11
CA GLY A 203 -11.57 -7.64 18.21
C GLY A 203 -11.48 -9.12 17.83
N ARG A 204 -11.59 -9.48 16.55
CA ARG A 204 -11.51 -10.85 16.04
C ARG A 204 -10.05 -11.26 15.77
N LEU A 205 -9.26 -11.24 16.84
CA LEU A 205 -7.80 -11.40 16.78
C LEU A 205 -7.36 -12.76 16.22
N ASP A 206 -7.99 -13.86 16.65
CA ASP A 206 -7.65 -15.20 16.14
C ASP A 206 -7.96 -15.36 14.65
N GLU A 207 -9.03 -14.72 14.16
CA GLU A 207 -9.37 -14.72 12.73
C GLU A 207 -8.38 -13.91 11.89
N ALA A 208 -7.70 -12.91 12.48
CA ALA A 208 -6.74 -12.06 11.77
C ALA A 208 -5.39 -12.75 11.51
N LEU A 209 -4.94 -13.62 12.42
CA LEU A 209 -3.64 -14.31 12.33
C LEU A 209 -3.36 -15.06 11.01
N PRO A 210 -4.27 -15.93 10.50
CA PRO A 210 -4.01 -16.64 9.25
C PRO A 210 -3.85 -15.69 8.06
N HIS A 211 -4.45 -14.50 8.11
CA HIS A 211 -4.31 -13.50 7.06
C HIS A 211 -2.94 -12.83 7.09
N TYR A 212 -2.40 -12.46 8.25
CA TYR A 212 -1.00 -11.98 8.32
C TYR A 212 0.00 -13.06 7.90
N THR A 213 -0.24 -14.32 8.30
CA THR A 213 0.57 -15.46 7.84
C THR A 213 0.58 -15.55 6.32
N ARG A 214 -0.58 -15.40 5.66
CA ARG A 214 -0.64 -15.46 4.19
C ARG A 214 0.10 -14.29 3.53
N VAL A 215 0.03 -13.09 4.11
CA VAL A 215 0.80 -11.93 3.60
C VAL A 215 2.30 -12.21 3.64
N ARG A 216 2.84 -12.71 4.76
CA ARG A 216 4.28 -13.00 4.88
C ARG A 216 4.75 -14.18 4.02
N GLU A 217 3.87 -15.11 3.64
CA GLU A 217 4.21 -16.18 2.70
C GLU A 217 4.34 -15.67 1.27
N ILE A 218 3.51 -14.69 0.89
CA ILE A 218 3.52 -14.12 -0.46
C ILE A 218 4.62 -13.06 -0.60
N ASP A 219 4.76 -12.19 0.40
CA ASP A 219 5.78 -11.14 0.45
C ASP A 219 6.52 -11.19 1.80
N PRO A 220 7.54 -12.07 1.92
CA PRO A 220 8.36 -12.16 3.13
C PRO A 220 9.14 -10.88 3.44
N ALA A 221 9.37 -10.02 2.43
CA ALA A 221 10.13 -8.79 2.58
C ALA A 221 9.33 -7.69 3.30
N GLN A 222 7.99 -7.73 3.22
CA GLN A 222 7.12 -6.78 3.90
C GLN A 222 7.13 -6.98 5.43
N SER A 223 8.00 -6.23 6.13
CA SER A 223 8.15 -6.25 7.60
C SER A 223 6.83 -6.07 8.36
N LEU A 224 5.95 -5.18 7.89
CA LEU A 224 4.76 -4.76 8.63
C LEU A 224 3.83 -5.94 8.97
N ALA A 225 3.65 -6.92 8.08
CA ALA A 225 2.80 -8.08 8.34
C ALA A 225 3.32 -8.94 9.50
N TRP A 226 4.63 -9.15 9.58
CA TRP A 226 5.28 -9.90 10.67
C TRP A 226 5.10 -9.20 12.02
N LEU A 227 5.27 -7.87 12.03
CA LEU A 227 5.11 -7.06 13.23
C LEU A 227 3.66 -7.09 13.72
N ARG A 228 2.70 -6.89 12.81
CA ARG A 228 1.27 -6.94 13.14
C ARG A 228 0.87 -8.33 13.66
N GLU A 229 1.34 -9.42 13.03
CA GLU A 229 1.13 -10.79 13.53
C GLU A 229 1.68 -10.97 14.95
N ALA A 230 2.93 -10.57 15.19
CA ALA A 230 3.56 -10.65 16.51
C ALA A 230 2.80 -9.82 17.55
N THR A 231 2.36 -8.61 17.21
CA THR A 231 1.55 -7.76 18.10
C THR A 231 0.22 -8.43 18.46
N VAL A 232 -0.48 -9.01 17.49
CA VAL A 232 -1.74 -9.74 17.75
C VAL A 232 -1.50 -10.95 18.64
N LEU A 233 -0.44 -11.73 18.38
CA LEU A 233 -0.05 -12.87 19.21
C LEU A 233 0.26 -12.45 20.65
N MET A 234 0.99 -11.35 20.85
CA MET A 234 1.24 -10.80 22.19
C MET A 234 -0.05 -10.33 22.87
N GLY A 235 -0.97 -9.70 22.13
CA GLY A 235 -2.29 -9.31 22.63
C GLY A 235 -3.16 -10.49 23.06
N LEU A 236 -3.02 -11.64 22.40
CA LEU A 236 -3.65 -12.91 22.76
C LEU A 236 -2.93 -13.67 23.88
N GLY A 237 -1.80 -13.15 24.38
CA GLY A 237 -0.97 -13.84 25.38
C GLY A 237 -0.13 -15.00 24.81
N ARG A 238 -0.08 -15.16 23.48
CA ARG A 238 0.69 -16.21 22.78
C ARG A 238 2.13 -15.75 22.55
N PHE A 239 2.85 -15.45 23.64
CA PHE A 239 4.19 -14.85 23.59
C PHE A 239 5.25 -15.76 22.94
N ALA A 240 5.16 -17.08 23.12
CA ALA A 240 6.06 -18.03 22.49
C ALA A 240 5.95 -18.03 20.95
N ASP A 241 4.72 -17.92 20.44
CA ASP A 241 4.45 -17.81 19.01
C ASP A 241 4.96 -16.47 18.47
N ALA A 242 4.68 -15.37 19.18
CA ALA A 242 5.16 -14.04 18.80
C ALA A 242 6.69 -13.98 18.69
N LYS A 243 7.40 -14.58 19.66
CA LYS A 243 8.86 -14.73 19.62
C LYS A 243 9.29 -15.49 18.36
N THR A 244 8.65 -16.60 18.05
CA THR A 244 8.98 -17.43 16.88
C THR A 244 8.82 -16.64 15.57
N VAL A 245 7.74 -15.85 15.44
CA VAL A 245 7.48 -14.98 14.28
C VAL A 245 8.57 -13.90 14.15
N LEU A 246 8.93 -13.23 15.24
CA LEU A 246 9.96 -12.17 15.23
C LEU A 246 11.35 -12.73 14.92
N GLU A 247 11.70 -13.89 15.47
CA GLU A 247 12.96 -14.58 15.14
C GLU A 247 12.99 -15.02 13.68
N ALA A 248 11.87 -15.49 13.14
CA ALA A 248 11.75 -15.81 11.72
C ALA A 248 11.94 -14.57 10.84
N ARG A 249 11.36 -13.43 11.23
CA ARG A 249 11.57 -12.17 10.52
C ARG A 249 13.05 -11.77 10.49
N LEU A 250 13.74 -11.85 11.62
CA LEU A 250 15.17 -11.52 11.70
C LEU A 250 16.09 -12.52 10.97
N ARG A 251 15.60 -13.72 10.64
CA ARG A 251 16.30 -14.63 9.72
C ARG A 251 16.17 -14.21 8.27
N VAL A 252 15.04 -13.59 7.90
CA VAL A 252 14.81 -13.04 6.54
C VAL A 252 15.59 -11.74 6.36
N ASP A 253 15.51 -10.86 7.36
CA ASP A 253 16.20 -9.57 7.38
C ASP A 253 16.73 -9.30 8.78
N SER A 254 18.02 -9.53 8.98
CA SER A 254 18.69 -9.31 10.26
C SER A 254 18.85 -7.83 10.62
N THR A 255 18.58 -6.92 9.69
CA THR A 255 18.68 -5.47 9.87
C THR A 255 17.33 -4.81 10.17
N ASP A 256 16.25 -5.59 10.26
CA ASP A 256 14.92 -5.09 10.59
C ASP A 256 14.85 -4.58 12.05
N ALA A 257 15.11 -3.29 12.21
CA ALA A 257 15.13 -2.63 13.51
C ALA A 257 13.77 -2.72 14.26
N PRO A 258 12.60 -2.50 13.62
CA PRO A 258 11.31 -2.72 14.28
C PRO A 258 11.11 -4.15 14.84
N ALA A 259 11.52 -5.18 14.09
CA ALA A 259 11.41 -6.57 14.53
C ALA A 259 12.39 -6.88 15.65
N ALA A 260 13.62 -6.38 15.54
CA ALA A 260 14.65 -6.49 16.58
C ALA A 260 14.21 -5.80 17.89
N HIS A 261 13.61 -4.62 17.78
CA HIS A 261 13.06 -3.88 18.92
C HIS A 261 11.96 -4.68 19.62
N SER A 262 11.01 -5.21 18.84
CA SER A 262 9.91 -6.03 19.36
C SER A 262 10.42 -7.31 20.03
N LEU A 263 11.41 -7.98 19.43
CA LEU A 263 12.01 -9.20 19.98
C LEU A 263 12.79 -8.91 21.27
N ALA A 264 13.65 -7.89 21.28
CA ALA A 264 14.42 -7.52 22.48
C ALA A 264 13.49 -7.20 23.65
N ARG A 265 12.39 -6.48 23.38
CA ARG A 265 11.39 -6.18 24.41
C ARG A 265 10.68 -7.44 24.90
N LEU A 266 10.30 -8.35 24.01
CA LEU A 266 9.71 -9.63 24.41
C LEU A 266 10.69 -10.44 25.28
N LEU A 267 11.94 -10.57 24.87
CA LEU A 267 12.97 -11.33 25.60
C LEU A 267 13.36 -10.69 26.95
N ALA A 268 13.22 -9.37 27.11
CA ALA A 268 13.48 -8.71 28.39
C ALA A 268 12.24 -8.69 29.31
N GLY A 269 11.03 -8.66 28.74
CA GLY A 269 9.83 -8.30 29.49
C GLY A 269 8.67 -9.29 29.42
N ALA A 270 8.80 -10.44 28.75
CA ALA A 270 7.73 -11.43 28.67
C ALA A 270 7.20 -11.81 30.07
N PRO A 271 5.89 -11.98 30.27
CA PRO A 271 5.35 -12.39 31.56
C PRO A 271 5.86 -13.78 31.99
N GLU A 272 6.04 -14.69 31.02
CA GLU A 272 6.59 -16.02 31.22
C GLU A 272 8.11 -15.98 31.38
N ALA A 273 8.60 -16.46 32.54
CA ALA A 273 10.04 -16.50 32.83
C ALA A 273 10.83 -17.38 31.85
N SER A 274 10.22 -18.43 31.30
CA SER A 274 10.82 -19.31 30.30
C SER A 274 11.12 -18.63 28.97
N LEU A 275 10.46 -17.50 28.68
CA LEU A 275 10.67 -16.73 27.47
C LEU A 275 11.68 -15.59 27.65
N ARG A 276 12.04 -15.26 28.90
CA ARG A 276 12.98 -14.17 29.17
C ARG A 276 14.42 -14.64 28.97
N GLU A 277 15.12 -13.95 28.09
CA GLU A 277 16.52 -14.21 27.72
C GLU A 277 17.33 -12.91 27.86
N GLY A 278 17.51 -12.43 29.10
CA GLY A 278 18.14 -11.14 29.39
C GLY A 278 19.45 -10.86 28.62
N PRO A 279 20.45 -11.76 28.62
CA PRO A 279 21.69 -11.55 27.87
C PRO A 279 21.48 -11.35 26.36
N ARG A 280 20.55 -12.11 25.77
CA ARG A 280 20.22 -12.00 24.35
C ARG A 280 19.43 -10.73 24.06
N ALA A 281 18.49 -10.37 24.93
CA ALA A 281 17.77 -9.10 24.86
C ALA A 281 18.75 -7.91 24.89
N MET A 282 19.76 -7.96 25.76
CA MET A 282 20.78 -6.92 25.87
C MET A 282 21.66 -6.84 24.63
N ALA A 283 22.06 -7.97 24.05
CA ALA A 283 22.84 -7.99 22.82
C ALA A 283 22.10 -7.31 21.66
N ILE A 284 20.81 -7.62 21.47
CA ILE A 284 19.97 -7.00 20.44
C ILE A 284 19.75 -5.52 20.75
N ALA A 285 19.40 -5.18 21.99
CA ALA A 285 19.12 -3.79 22.39
C ALA A 285 20.37 -2.89 22.31
N GLY A 286 21.55 -3.42 22.63
CA GLY A 286 22.82 -2.73 22.47
C GLY A 286 23.12 -2.40 21.02
N ALA A 287 22.98 -3.39 20.12
CA ALA A 287 23.15 -3.17 18.68
C ALA A 287 22.16 -2.13 18.12
N LEU A 288 20.91 -2.14 18.58
CA LEU A 288 19.91 -1.12 18.22
C LEU A 288 20.32 0.28 18.69
N LEU A 289 20.81 0.41 19.93
CA LEU A 289 21.23 1.70 20.50
C LEU A 289 22.50 2.26 19.82
N GLU A 290 23.43 1.38 19.45
CA GLU A 290 24.63 1.76 18.69
C GLU A 290 24.29 2.22 17.27
N ALA A 291 23.34 1.56 16.60
CA ALA A 291 22.89 1.92 15.26
C ALA A 291 22.02 3.19 15.27
N ASP A 292 21.16 3.34 16.28
CA ASP A 292 20.22 4.44 16.43
C ASP A 292 20.08 4.84 17.90
N ASN A 293 20.68 5.96 18.28
CA ASN A 293 20.63 6.52 19.63
C ASN A 293 19.29 7.25 19.91
N SER A 294 18.18 6.64 19.52
CA SER A 294 16.84 7.17 19.73
C SER A 294 16.27 6.78 21.10
N ALA A 295 15.26 7.54 21.55
CA ALA A 295 14.58 7.27 22.81
C ALA A 295 13.99 5.84 22.89
N PRO A 296 13.34 5.29 21.85
CA PRO A 296 12.88 3.89 21.86
C PRO A 296 14.01 2.86 22.03
N SER A 297 15.13 3.03 21.32
CA SER A 297 16.29 2.13 21.43
C SER A 297 16.87 2.17 22.84
N ALA A 298 17.03 3.36 23.40
CA ALA A 298 17.52 3.54 24.77
C ALA A 298 16.58 2.95 25.82
N GLU A 299 15.27 3.11 25.64
CA GLU A 299 14.28 2.49 26.53
C GLU A 299 14.34 0.96 26.49
N THR A 300 14.54 0.38 25.30
CA THR A 300 14.68 -1.07 25.12
C THR A 300 15.96 -1.58 25.78
N ALA A 301 17.07 -0.84 25.65
CA ALA A 301 18.32 -1.14 26.35
C ALA A 301 18.15 -1.06 27.88
N ALA A 302 17.48 -0.04 28.40
CA ALA A 302 17.18 0.08 29.82
C ALA A 302 16.36 -1.13 30.33
N MET A 303 15.39 -1.59 29.54
CA MET A 303 14.58 -2.76 29.88
C MET A 303 15.42 -4.04 29.93
N ALA A 304 16.29 -4.25 28.95
CA ALA A 304 17.19 -5.40 28.91
C ALA A 304 18.23 -5.38 30.04
N LEU A 305 18.78 -4.20 30.38
CA LEU A 305 19.68 -4.00 31.51
C LEU A 305 19.01 -4.35 32.84
N ALA A 306 17.76 -3.94 33.03
CA ALA A 306 16.99 -4.26 34.23
C ALA A 306 16.77 -5.78 34.37
N GLU A 307 16.46 -6.49 33.27
CA GLU A 307 16.26 -7.95 33.30
C GLU A 307 17.55 -8.72 33.68
N ILE A 308 18.73 -8.22 33.29
CA ILE A 308 20.02 -8.82 33.72
C ILE A 308 20.52 -8.28 35.07
N GLY A 309 19.70 -7.52 35.80
CA GLY A 309 20.01 -7.01 37.14
C GLY A 309 20.91 -5.77 37.18
N ARG A 310 21.23 -5.15 36.04
CA ARG A 310 22.04 -3.92 35.94
C ARG A 310 21.18 -2.67 36.15
N PHE A 311 20.54 -2.59 37.30
CA PHE A 311 19.55 -1.55 37.61
C PHE A 311 20.13 -0.13 37.61
N GLU A 312 21.37 0.07 38.05
CA GLU A 312 21.98 1.40 38.09
C GLU A 312 22.08 2.04 36.70
N GLU A 313 22.46 1.25 35.70
CA GLU A 313 22.55 1.68 34.31
C GLU A 313 21.18 1.87 33.68
N ALA A 314 20.24 0.94 33.96
CA ALA A 314 18.85 1.08 33.53
C ALA A 314 18.21 2.37 34.09
N ILE A 315 18.43 2.68 35.37
CA ILE A 315 17.96 3.91 36.04
C ILE A 315 18.57 5.15 35.38
N SER A 316 19.88 5.13 35.09
CA SER A 316 20.58 6.26 34.46
C SER A 316 19.98 6.61 33.09
N ILE A 317 19.79 5.60 32.23
CA ILE A 317 19.15 5.78 30.92
C ILE A 317 17.72 6.26 31.11
N GLN A 318 16.95 5.62 31.98
CA GLN A 318 15.54 5.92 32.19
C GLN A 318 15.31 7.35 32.72
N ARG A 319 16.17 7.87 33.61
CA ARG A 319 16.11 9.26 34.09
C ARG A 319 16.31 10.26 32.95
N THR A 320 17.32 10.02 32.11
CA THR A 320 17.57 10.85 30.92
C THR A 320 16.34 10.91 30.01
N LEU A 321 15.68 9.77 29.79
CA LEU A 321 14.47 9.69 28.97
C LEU A 321 13.29 10.48 29.59
N VAL A 322 13.11 10.41 30.92
CA VAL A 322 12.06 11.16 31.63
C VAL A 322 12.29 12.67 31.51
N GLU A 323 13.52 13.12 31.73
CA GLU A 323 13.90 14.54 31.63
C GLU A 323 13.70 15.07 30.21
N GLU A 324 14.08 14.27 29.20
CA GLU A 324 13.91 14.64 27.80
C GLU A 324 12.42 14.73 27.41
N ALA A 325 11.60 13.76 27.84
CA ALA A 325 10.16 13.81 27.61
C ALA A 325 9.51 15.04 28.27
N ARG A 326 9.94 15.39 29.49
CA ARG A 326 9.51 16.61 30.19
C ARG A 326 9.89 17.87 29.43
N ARG A 327 11.15 17.97 28.98
CA ARG A 327 11.67 19.12 28.23
C ARG A 327 10.90 19.35 26.93
N GLN A 328 10.47 18.27 26.28
CA GLN A 328 9.69 18.31 25.05
C GLN A 328 8.17 18.46 25.28
N GLY A 329 7.71 18.55 26.53
CA GLY A 329 6.28 18.65 26.86
C GLY A 329 5.46 17.38 26.57
N ARG A 330 6.12 16.22 26.38
CA ARG A 330 5.46 14.93 26.12
C ARG A 330 4.97 14.29 27.41
N THR A 331 3.94 14.88 28.01
CA THR A 331 3.41 14.49 29.33
C THR A 331 2.92 13.03 29.43
N GLY A 332 2.47 12.43 28.31
CA GLY A 332 2.12 11.01 28.25
C GLY A 332 3.33 10.10 28.42
N ASP A 333 4.37 10.37 27.63
CA ASP A 333 5.63 9.63 27.66
C ASP A 333 6.35 9.81 28.98
N GLU A 334 6.43 11.04 29.50
CA GLU A 334 7.03 11.32 30.81
C GLU A 334 6.42 10.45 31.90
N ARG A 335 5.08 10.40 31.99
CA ARG A 335 4.39 9.58 32.99
C ARG A 335 4.67 8.09 32.82
N ARG A 336 4.71 7.59 31.59
CA ARG A 336 5.01 6.17 31.29
C ARG A 336 6.45 5.84 31.69
N LEU A 337 7.40 6.68 31.30
CA LEU A 337 8.82 6.50 31.57
C LEU A 337 9.13 6.62 33.07
N ALA A 338 8.46 7.53 33.79
CA ALA A 338 8.62 7.68 35.24
C ALA A 338 8.15 6.45 36.01
N ARG A 339 7.05 5.79 35.57
CA ARG A 339 6.62 4.51 36.18
C ARG A 339 7.65 3.40 36.00
N ASN A 340 8.33 3.34 34.86
CA ASN A 340 9.41 2.37 34.64
C ASN A 340 10.63 2.71 35.51
N LEU A 341 10.95 3.99 35.65
CA LEU A 341 12.02 4.45 36.55
C LEU A 341 11.79 4.01 38.00
N GLU A 342 10.60 4.24 38.54
CA GLU A 342 10.24 3.82 39.90
C GLU A 342 10.39 2.30 40.10
N ARG A 343 10.04 1.49 39.09
CA ARG A 343 10.24 0.04 39.14
C ARG A 343 11.72 -0.32 39.21
N TYR A 344 12.54 0.29 38.36
CA TYR A 344 13.98 0.03 38.35
C TYR A 344 14.65 0.47 39.67
N GLU A 345 14.21 1.59 40.26
CA GLU A 345 14.67 2.05 41.59
C GLU A 345 14.32 1.06 42.71
N ARG A 346 13.21 0.32 42.59
CA ARG A 346 12.85 -0.80 43.48
C ARG A 346 13.53 -2.13 43.12
N LYS A 347 14.44 -2.15 42.13
CA LYS A 347 15.08 -3.36 41.59
C LYS A 347 14.08 -4.37 41.03
N GLU A 348 13.00 -3.88 40.43
CA GLU A 348 11.98 -4.68 39.75
C GLU A 348 12.16 -4.57 38.23
N ALA A 349 12.36 -5.70 37.54
CA ALA A 349 12.38 -5.73 36.08
C ALA A 349 10.98 -5.44 35.50
N CYS A 350 10.94 -4.87 34.29
CA CYS A 350 9.70 -4.59 33.58
C CYS A 350 9.07 -5.88 33.04
N CYS A 351 8.34 -6.60 33.89
CA CYS A 351 7.45 -7.67 33.43
C CYS A 351 6.20 -7.04 32.80
N ALA A 352 5.92 -7.40 31.55
CA ALA A 352 4.66 -7.14 30.86
C ALA A 352 3.54 -7.93 31.56
N ARG A 353 2.96 -7.37 32.62
CA ARG A 353 1.80 -7.98 33.29
C ARG A 353 0.48 -7.69 32.57
N THR A 354 0.45 -6.74 31.63
CA THR A 354 -0.72 -6.34 30.83
C THR A 354 -0.30 -5.66 29.52
N ALA A 355 -1.26 -5.44 28.61
CA ALA A 355 -1.16 -4.82 27.29
C ALA A 355 -0.35 -3.50 27.18
N ASP A 356 0.02 -2.87 28.30
CA ASP A 356 0.80 -1.63 28.36
C ASP A 356 2.26 -1.78 27.86
N ALA A 357 2.81 -3.01 27.83
CA ALA A 357 4.19 -3.25 27.40
C ALA A 357 4.36 -3.25 25.86
N PHE A 358 3.26 -3.46 25.13
CA PHE A 358 3.18 -3.55 23.69
C PHE A 358 1.98 -2.72 23.21
N PRO A 359 2.04 -1.38 23.29
CA PRO A 359 0.95 -0.55 22.80
C PRO A 359 0.72 -0.90 21.31
N PRO A 360 -0.55 -1.10 20.90
CA PRO A 360 -0.86 -1.24 19.49
C PRO A 360 -0.57 0.11 18.83
N TYR A 361 0.46 0.15 17.98
CA TYR A 361 0.74 1.33 17.16
C TYR A 361 -0.39 1.61 16.18
#